data_AF-G2QLM4-F1
#
_entry.id   AF-G2QLM4-F1
#
_cell.length_a   1.000
_cell.length_b   1.000
_cell.length_c   1.000
_cell.angle_alpha   90.00
_cell.angle_beta   90.00
_cell.angle_gamma   90.00
#
_symmetry.space_group_name_H-M   'P 1'
#
loop_
_entity.id
_entity.type
_entity.pdbx_description
1 polymer ?
#
loop_
_entity_poly.entity_id
_entity_poly.type
_entity_poly.pdbx_seq_one_letter_code
_entity_poly.pdbx_strand_id
1 'polypeptide(L)' 'MPIEKRKSHSARYRASLAQNIAENGFVVMPCSWCASQGLVCKMITHRILQEQRRIKDAKRRAELKLDKS' A
#
# COMPACT_ATOMS: atom_id res chain seq x y z
N MET A 1 34.38 -2.08 0.01
CA MET A 1 33.31 -1.94 -0.99
C MET A 1 32.51 -0.69 -0.64
N PRO A 2 32.53 0.39 -1.45
CA PRO A 2 31.69 1.56 -1.19
C PRO A 2 30.22 1.17 -1.40
N ILE A 3 29.35 1.51 -0.44
CA ILE A 3 27.90 1.28 -0.57
C ILE A 3 27.33 2.45 -1.38
N GLU A 4 27.08 2.22 -2.67
CA GLU A 4 26.41 3.19 -3.52
C GLU A 4 24.97 3.39 -3.05
N LYS A 5 24.59 4.62 -2.72
CA LYS A 5 23.21 4.94 -2.36
C LYS A 5 22.33 4.77 -3.59
N ARG A 6 21.30 3.95 -3.46
CA ARG A 6 20.32 3.69 -4.52
C ARG A 6 19.66 5.01 -4.93
N LYS A 7 19.72 5.37 -6.22
CA LYS A 7 19.09 6.59 -6.75
C LYS A 7 17.58 6.54 -6.49
N SER A 8 17.02 7.66 -6.03
CA SER A 8 15.59 7.78 -5.82
C SER A 8 14.85 7.80 -7.17
N HIS A 9 13.69 7.13 -7.23
CA HIS A 9 12.86 7.19 -8.42
C HIS A 9 12.30 8.60 -8.63
N SER A 10 12.14 8.98 -9.91
CA SER A 10 11.62 10.28 -10.32
C SER A 10 10.20 10.52 -9.82
N ALA A 11 9.83 11.80 -9.63
CA ALA A 11 8.47 12.18 -9.24
C ALA A 11 7.41 11.65 -10.23
N ARG A 12 7.72 11.68 -11.53
CA ARG A 12 6.85 11.16 -12.60
C ARG A 12 6.60 9.65 -12.43
N TYR A 13 7.64 8.88 -12.15
CA TYR A 13 7.52 7.44 -11.89
C TYR A 13 6.64 7.17 -10.66
N ARG A 14 6.83 7.94 -9.58
CA ARG A 14 6.00 7.80 -8.36
C ARG A 14 4.53 8.12 -8.62
N ALA A 15 4.23 9.15 -9.41
CA ALA A 15 2.86 9.52 -9.77
C ALA A 15 2.19 8.43 -10.64
N SER A 16 2.89 7.94 -11.65
CA SER A 16 2.42 6.83 -12.49
C SER A 16 2.19 5.56 -11.68
N LEU A 17 3.09 5.24 -10.74
CA LEU A 17 2.92 4.11 -9.83
C LEU A 17 1.68 4.28 -8.93
N ALA A 18 1.44 5.48 -8.40
CA ALA A 18 0.27 5.75 -7.58
C ALA A 18 -1.04 5.59 -8.38
N GLN A 19 -1.07 6.08 -9.63
CA GLN A 19 -2.22 5.88 -10.53
C GLN A 19 -2.44 4.39 -10.82
N ASN A 20 -1.37 3.66 -11.14
CA ASN A 20 -1.47 2.24 -11.42
C ASN A 20 -1.98 1.43 -10.22
N ILE A 21 -1.55 1.77 -9.00
CA ILE A 21 -2.03 1.16 -7.75
C ILE A 21 -3.51 1.51 -7.51
N ALA A 22 -3.93 2.73 -7.81
CA ALA A 22 -5.32 3.14 -7.66
C ALA A 22 -6.25 2.41 -8.65
N GLU A 23 -5.80 2.20 -9.89
CA GLU A 23 -6.57 1.55 -10.95
C GLU A 23 -6.58 0.03 -10.84
N ASN A 24 -5.42 -0.58 -10.66
CA ASN A 24 -5.23 -2.03 -10.75
C ASN A 24 -5.13 -2.69 -9.37
N GLY A 25 -5.17 -1.89 -8.30
CA GLY A 25 -4.83 -2.36 -6.96
C GLY A 25 -3.35 -2.71 -6.84
N PHE A 26 -2.99 -3.38 -5.75
CA PHE A 26 -1.67 -3.99 -5.64
C PHE A 26 -1.79 -5.36 -5.01
N VAL A 27 -0.98 -6.30 -5.50
CA VAL A 27 -0.88 -7.64 -4.92
C VAL A 27 0.21 -7.61 -3.85
N VAL A 28 -0.17 -7.87 -2.60
CA VAL A 28 0.83 -8.09 -1.55
C VAL A 28 1.27 -9.54 -1.65
N MET A 29 2.51 -9.77 -2.09
CA MET A 29 3.04 -11.12 -2.18
C MET A 29 3.45 -11.63 -0.78
N PRO A 30 3.07 -12.85 -0.36
CA PRO A 30 3.58 -13.49 0.85
C PRO A 30 5.11 -13.39 0.92
N CYS A 31 5.66 -13.25 2.13
CA CYS A 31 7.11 -13.40 2.27
C CYS A 31 7.52 -14.77 1.76
N SER A 32 8.73 -14.88 1.20
CA SER A 32 9.23 -16.09 0.54
C SER A 32 9.03 -17.36 1.35
N TRP A 33 9.21 -17.27 2.68
CA TRP A 33 8.99 -18.36 3.61
C TRP A 33 7.51 -18.77 3.75
N CYS A 34 6.58 -17.81 3.83
CA CYS A 34 5.14 -18.14 3.86
C CYS A 34 4.69 -18.74 2.53
N ALA A 35 5.21 -18.24 1.41
CA ALA A 35 4.94 -18.79 0.09
C ALA A 35 5.43 -20.24 -0.04
N SER A 36 6.65 -20.54 0.44
CA SER A 36 7.22 -21.90 0.36
C SER A 36 6.51 -22.92 1.24
N GLN A 37 5.76 -22.48 2.25
CA GLN A 37 4.99 -23.36 3.13
C GLN A 37 3.48 -23.36 2.86
N GLY A 38 3.01 -22.62 1.85
CA GLY A 38 1.56 -22.50 1.56
C GLY A 38 0.78 -21.81 2.70
N LEU A 39 1.44 -20.99 3.51
CA LEU A 39 0.86 -20.34 4.68
C LEU A 39 0.37 -18.92 4.36
N VAL A 40 -0.73 -18.52 5.00
CA VAL A 40 -1.19 -17.12 4.97
C VAL A 40 -0.21 -16.25 5.76
N CYS A 41 0.42 -15.29 5.08
CA CYS A 41 1.38 -14.39 5.73
C CYS A 41 0.67 -13.40 6.66
N LYS A 42 0.74 -13.64 7.97
CA LYS A 42 0.10 -12.78 9.00
C LYS A 42 0.54 -11.31 8.93
N MET A 43 1.78 -11.03 8.51
CA MET A 43 2.25 -9.65 8.32
C MET A 43 1.47 -8.92 7.23
N ILE A 44 1.16 -9.62 6.14
CA ILE A 44 0.37 -9.08 5.03
C ILE A 44 -1.06 -8.86 5.46
N THR A 45 -1.65 -9.84 6.15
CA THR A 45 -3.01 -9.75 6.69
C THR A 45 -3.13 -8.53 7.60
N HIS A 46 -2.20 -8.32 8.52
CA HIS A 46 -2.22 -7.17 9.42
C HIS A 46 -2.10 -5.84 8.66
N ARG A 47 -1.20 -5.77 7.67
CA ARG A 47 -0.95 -4.55 6.89
C ARG A 47 -2.14 -4.18 6.00
N ILE A 48 -2.75 -5.16 5.33
CA ILE A 48 -3.98 -4.95 4.53
C ILE A 48 -5.12 -4.46 5.43
N LEU A 49 -5.35 -5.12 6.57
CA LEU A 49 -6.42 -4.74 7.50
C LEU A 49 -6.22 -3.34 8.11
N GLN A 50 -4.97 -2.94 8.34
CA GLN A 50 -4.65 -1.60 8.82
C GLN A 50 -4.91 -0.53 7.73
N GLU A 51 -4.53 -0.81 6.49
CA GLU A 51 -4.74 0.13 5.38
C GLU A 51 -6.23 0.29 5.04
N GLN A 52 -7.00 -0.79 5.07
CA GLN A 52 -8.46 -0.75 4.91
C GLN A 52 -9.13 0.11 5.99
N ARG A 53 -8.66 0.03 7.24
CA ARG A 53 -9.14 0.91 8.31
C ARG A 53 -8.84 2.38 8.03
N ARG A 54 -7.62 2.70 7.59
CA ARG A 54 -7.24 4.08 7.24
C ARG A 54 -8.10 4.64 6.10
N ILE A 55 -8.34 3.86 5.05
CA ILE A 55 -9.20 4.27 3.93
C ILE A 55 -10.63 4.54 4.42
N LYS A 56 -11.16 3.65 5.27
CA LYS A 56 -12.51 3.81 5.85
C LYS A 56 -12.61 5.08 6.71
N ASP A 57 -11.62 5.35 7.54
CA ASP A 57 -11.59 6.55 8.37
C ASP A 57 -11.42 7.83 7.54
N ALA A 58 -10.62 7.78 6.48
CA ALA A 58 -10.47 8.90 5.54
C ALA A 58 -11.78 9.22 4.81
N LYS A 59 -12.52 8.19 4.36
CA LYS A 59 -13.85 8.36 3.75
C LYS A 59 -14.84 9.00 4.73
N ARG A 60 -14.93 8.47 5.96
CA ARG A 60 -15.79 9.05 7.01
C ARG A 60 -15.47 10.52 7.28
N ARG A 61 -14.19 10.90 7.30
CA ARG A 61 -13.78 12.31 7.48
C ARG A 61 -14.16 13.18 6.28
N ALA A 62 -14.11 12.65 5.07
CA ALA A 62 -14.53 13.37 3.87
C ALA A 62 -16.05 13.59 3.86
N GLU A 63 -16.84 12.57 4.19
CA GLU A 63 -18.30 12.65 4.32
C GLU A 63 -18.73 13.69 5.36
N LEU A 64 -18.13 13.67 6.56
CA LEU A 64 -18.41 14.66 7.60
C LEU A 64 -18.02 16.11 7.23
N LYS A 65 -17.08 16.30 6.30
CA LYS A 65 -16.73 17.62 5.78
C LYS A 65 -17.72 18.10 4.72
N LEU A 66 -18.30 17.18 3.95
CA LEU A 66 -19.35 17.49 2.97
C LEU A 66 -20.67 17.84 3.64
N ASP A 67 -21.03 17.13 4.72
CA ASP A 67 -22.28 17.38 5.49
C ASP A 67 -22.28 18.72 6.26
N LYS A 68 -21.11 19.35 6.43
CA LYS A 68 -20.96 20.65 7.10
C LYS A 68 -20.94 21.84 6.13
N SER A 69 -21.03 21.58 4.83
CA SER A 69 -20.93 22.59 3.78
C SER A 69 -22.27 22.83 3.11
#